data_AF-A0A7Z1MEP0-F1
#
_entry.id   AF-A0A7Z1MEP0-F1
#
_cell.length_a   1.000
_cell.length_b   1.000
_cell.length_c   1.000
_cell.angle_alpha   90.00
_cell.angle_beta   90.00
_cell.angle_gamma   90.00
#
_symmetry.space_group_name_H-M   'P 1'
#
loop_
_entity.id
_entity.type
_entity.pdbx_description
1 polymer ?
#
loop_
_entity_poly.entity_id
_entity_poly.type
_entity_poly.pdbx_seq_one_letter_code
_entity_poly.pdbx_strand_id
1 'polypeptide(L)'
;MLSSSIQIAITYMVLVVVSVLFVESSKALLAWYLVIGVVTFFVYAKDKRAAINGNWRVPEKTLHILSVAGGWLGALIAQDKLRHKTQKQPFRAIYWLTVSMNVAAFVWTLTPSGQALFGRWLSEIIGYL
;
A
#
# COMPACT_ATOMS: atom_id res chain seq x y z
N MET A 1 -10.89 -19.00 9.81
CA MET A 1 -11.53 -18.08 8.85
C MET A 1 -10.57 -16.90 8.65
N LEU A 2 -10.27 -16.50 7.41
CA LEU A 2 -9.43 -15.33 7.13
C LEU A 2 -10.13 -14.05 7.62
N SER A 3 -9.39 -13.10 8.20
CA SER A 3 -9.95 -11.81 8.59
C SER A 3 -10.35 -11.01 7.34
N SER A 4 -11.36 -10.14 7.46
CA SER A 4 -11.82 -9.30 6.34
C SER A 4 -10.69 -8.42 5.78
N SER A 5 -9.78 -7.96 6.66
CA SER A 5 -8.58 -7.22 6.28
C SER A 5 -7.66 -8.01 5.33
N ILE A 6 -7.42 -9.29 5.64
CA ILE A 6 -6.59 -10.16 4.79
C ILE A 6 -7.32 -10.47 3.49
N GLN A 7 -8.64 -10.69 3.52
CA GLN A 7 -9.44 -10.89 2.31
C GLN A 7 -9.34 -9.68 1.37
N ILE A 8 -9.47 -8.45 1.88
CA ILE A 8 -9.33 -7.22 1.09
C ILE A 8 -7.94 -7.14 0.45
N ALA A 9 -6.88 -7.41 1.24
CA ALA A 9 -5.51 -7.35 0.74
C ALA A 9 -5.26 -8.39 -0.36
N ILE A 10 -5.76 -9.62 -0.18
CA ILE A 10 -5.66 -10.68 -1.19
C ILE A 10 -6.43 -10.30 -2.44
N THR A 11 -7.68 -9.88 -2.32
CA THR A 11 -8.51 -9.49 -3.47
C THR A 11 -7.83 -8.38 -4.27
N TYR A 12 -7.32 -7.35 -3.61
CA TYR A 12 -6.60 -6.28 -4.30
C TYR A 12 -5.33 -6.77 -4.99
N MET A 13 -4.51 -7.60 -4.31
CA MET A 13 -3.31 -8.17 -4.92
C MET A 13 -3.64 -9.06 -6.12
N VAL A 14 -4.71 -9.84 -6.06
CA VAL A 14 -5.18 -10.66 -7.19
C VAL A 14 -5.59 -9.76 -8.36
N LEU A 15 -6.31 -8.66 -8.12
CA LEU A 15 -6.65 -7.71 -9.18
C LEU A 15 -5.41 -7.09 -9.83
N VAL A 16 -4.41 -6.72 -9.03
CA VAL A 16 -3.12 -6.21 -9.55
C VAL A 16 -2.43 -7.28 -10.39
N VAL A 17 -2.32 -8.53 -9.90
CA VAL A 17 -1.71 -9.64 -10.65
C VAL A 17 -2.46 -9.95 -11.94
N VAL A 18 -3.79 -9.99 -11.93
CA VAL A 18 -4.59 -10.19 -13.14
C VAL A 18 -4.36 -9.06 -14.13
N SER A 19 -4.24 -7.81 -13.68
CA SER A 19 -3.98 -6.67 -14.57
C SER A 19 -2.65 -6.77 -15.31
N VAL A 20 -1.66 -7.49 -14.77
CA VAL A 20 -0.36 -7.73 -15.43
C VAL A 20 -0.51 -8.48 -16.75
N LEU A 21 -1.57 -9.28 -16.91
CA LEU A 21 -1.84 -10.01 -18.15
C LEU A 21 -2.36 -9.11 -19.28
N PHE A 22 -2.87 -7.92 -18.95
CA PHE A 22 -3.49 -7.00 -19.89
C PHE A 22 -2.70 -5.70 -20.09
N VAL A 23 -1.91 -5.31 -19.08
CA VAL A 23 -1.21 -4.01 -19.04
C VAL A 23 0.24 -4.23 -18.61
N GLU A 24 1.18 -3.96 -19.52
CA GLU A 24 2.62 -4.16 -19.30
C GLU A 24 3.17 -3.33 -18.12
N SER A 25 2.72 -2.08 -17.99
CA SER A 25 3.12 -1.20 -16.88
C SER A 25 2.70 -1.71 -15.50
N SER A 26 1.74 -2.65 -15.42
CA SER A 26 1.32 -3.26 -14.15
C SER A 26 2.40 -4.13 -13.51
N LYS A 27 3.40 -4.62 -14.26
CA LYS A 27 4.53 -5.39 -13.69
C LYS A 27 5.31 -4.56 -12.67
N ALA A 28 5.61 -3.32 -13.03
CA ALA A 28 6.31 -2.38 -12.15
C ALA A 28 5.46 -2.02 -10.92
N LEU A 29 4.15 -1.82 -11.11
CA LEU A 29 3.22 -1.56 -10.01
C LEU A 29 3.15 -2.74 -9.03
N LEU A 30 3.10 -3.98 -9.53
CA LEU A 30 3.10 -5.17 -8.69
C LEU A 30 4.38 -5.25 -7.84
N ALA A 31 5.54 -5.09 -8.48
CA ALA A 31 6.82 -5.08 -7.77
C ALA A 31 6.86 -3.97 -6.71
N TRP A 32 6.39 -2.79 -7.06
CA TRP A 32 6.30 -1.65 -6.15
C TRP A 32 5.42 -1.97 -4.93
N TYR A 33 4.18 -2.43 -5.13
CA TYR A 33 3.25 -2.79 -4.05
C TYR A 33 3.83 -3.84 -3.10
N LEU A 34 4.54 -4.84 -3.63
CA LEU A 34 5.21 -5.85 -2.81
C LEU A 34 6.30 -5.25 -1.94
N VAL A 35 7.22 -4.47 -2.53
CA VAL A 35 8.35 -3.86 -1.81
C VAL A 35 7.85 -2.87 -0.76
N ILE A 36 7.03 -1.89 -1.16
CA ILE A 36 6.55 -0.86 -0.24
C ILE A 36 5.63 -1.46 0.83
N GLY A 37 4.86 -2.51 0.49
CA GLY A 37 4.04 -3.25 1.44
C GLY A 37 4.87 -3.94 2.53
N VAL A 38 5.93 -4.66 2.13
CA VAL A 38 6.85 -5.30 3.09
C VAL A 38 7.52 -4.27 4.00
N VAL A 39 8.06 -3.18 3.42
CA VAL A 39 8.67 -2.08 4.18
C VAL A 39 7.66 -1.52 5.19
N THR A 40 6.44 -1.23 4.75
CA THR A 40 5.40 -0.65 5.60
C THR A 40 5.00 -1.58 6.74
N PHE A 41 4.88 -2.88 6.47
CA PHE A 41 4.61 -3.87 7.53
C PHE A 41 5.69 -3.82 8.63
N PHE A 42 6.97 -3.81 8.25
CA PHE A 42 8.07 -3.75 9.22
C PHE A 42 8.11 -2.43 9.99
N VAL A 43 7.78 -1.30 9.36
CA VAL A 43 7.67 -0.01 10.05
C VAL A 43 6.56 -0.06 11.11
N TYR A 44 5.40 -0.65 10.81
CA TYR A 44 4.34 -0.86 11.81
C TYR A 44 4.76 -1.81 12.93
N ALA A 45 5.48 -2.89 12.60
CA ALA A 45 6.02 -3.82 13.59
C ALA A 45 7.02 -3.13 14.53
N LYS A 46 7.90 -2.27 13.99
CA LYS A 46 8.82 -1.44 14.78
C LYS A 46 8.05 -0.46 15.68
N ASP A 47 7.03 0.22 15.16
CA ASP A 47 6.20 1.13 15.97
C ASP A 47 5.51 0.40 17.13
N LYS A 48 4.98 -0.82 16.89
CA LYS A 48 4.39 -1.62 17.97
C LYS A 48 5.42 -2.02 19.02
N ARG A 49 6.62 -2.44 18.62
CA ARG A 49 7.70 -2.78 19.57
C ARG A 49 8.11 -1.55 20.40
N ALA A 50 8.25 -0.39 19.76
CA ALA A 50 8.55 0.85 20.46
C ALA A 50 7.47 1.23 21.48
N ALA A 51 6.20 1.01 21.12
CA ALA A 51 5.06 1.24 22.02
C ALA A 51 5.10 0.39 23.30
N ILE A 52 5.50 -0.88 23.17
CA ILE A 52 5.58 -1.83 24.28
C ILE A 52 6.78 -1.49 25.19
N ASN A 53 7.91 -1.12 24.58
CA ASN A 53 9.16 -0.88 25.30
C ASN A 53 9.32 0.55 25.81
N GLY A 54 8.33 1.44 25.62
CA GLY A 54 8.43 2.84 26.00
C GLY A 54 9.42 3.67 25.17
N ASN A 55 9.84 3.16 24.00
CA ASN A 55 10.77 3.84 23.12
C ASN A 55 10.06 4.89 22.25
N TRP A 56 10.85 5.75 21.58
CA TRP A 56 10.34 6.72 20.61
C TRP A 56 9.55 6.03 19.49
N ARG A 57 8.31 6.50 19.29
CA ARG A 57 7.34 5.93 18.35
C ARG A 57 7.48 6.52 16.95
N VAL A 58 7.01 5.79 15.94
CA VAL A 58 7.01 6.30 14.57
C VAL A 58 5.89 7.36 14.43
N PRO A 59 6.18 8.56 13.89
CA PRO A 59 5.16 9.57 13.67
C PRO A 59 4.01 9.05 12.79
N GLU A 60 2.77 9.38 13.12
CA GLU A 60 1.60 8.90 12.36
C GLU A 60 1.63 9.36 10.91
N LYS A 61 2.15 10.57 10.67
CA LYS A 61 2.38 11.13 9.33
C LYS A 61 3.22 10.17 8.46
N THR A 62 4.28 9.58 9.01
CA THR A 62 5.14 8.63 8.29
C THR A 62 4.36 7.37 7.89
N LEU A 63 3.51 6.86 8.79
CA LEU A 63 2.68 5.68 8.51
C LEU A 63 1.66 5.95 7.40
N HIS A 64 1.05 7.14 7.39
CA HIS A 64 0.14 7.55 6.32
C HIS A 64 0.86 7.80 5.00
N ILE A 65 2.05 8.43 5.01
CA ILE A 65 2.86 8.62 3.79
C ILE A 65 3.19 7.27 3.16
N LEU A 66 3.64 6.31 3.96
CA LEU A 66 3.92 4.94 3.48
C LEU A 66 2.65 4.28 2.90
N SER A 67 1.50 4.49 3.52
CA SER A 67 0.22 3.97 3.02
C SER A 67 -0.16 4.60 1.69
N VAL A 68 -0.06 5.93 1.54
CA VAL A 68 -0.31 6.65 0.28
C VAL A 68 0.64 6.19 -0.82
N ALA A 69 1.91 5.95 -0.50
CA ALA A 69 2.93 5.49 -1.44
C ALA A 69 2.70 4.05 -1.96
N GLY A 70 1.65 3.35 -1.53
CA GLY A 70 1.33 1.98 -1.93
C GLY A 70 1.48 0.96 -0.81
N GLY A 71 2.01 1.36 0.34
CA GLY A 71 2.23 0.49 1.50
C GLY A 71 0.97 0.08 2.24
N TRP A 72 -0.20 0.54 1.80
CA TRP A 72 -1.47 0.37 2.52
C TRP A 72 -1.82 -1.10 2.75
N LEU A 73 -1.49 -2.02 1.83
CA LEU A 73 -1.71 -3.46 2.03
C LEU A 73 -0.88 -4.01 3.20
N GLY A 74 0.39 -3.63 3.27
CA GLY A 74 1.28 -4.00 4.37
C GLY A 74 0.82 -3.39 5.70
N ALA A 75 0.34 -2.15 5.67
CA ALA A 75 -0.28 -1.50 6.82
C ALA A 75 -1.57 -2.23 7.26
N LEU A 76 -2.44 -2.65 6.34
CA LEU A 76 -3.68 -3.38 6.66
C LEU A 76 -3.38 -4.71 7.37
N ILE A 77 -2.43 -5.47 6.82
CA ILE A 77 -2.00 -6.75 7.38
C ILE A 77 -1.32 -6.53 8.74
N ALA A 78 -0.50 -5.49 8.88
CA ALA A 78 0.14 -5.15 10.13
C ALA A 78 -0.87 -4.73 11.20
N GLN A 79 -1.84 -3.88 10.87
CA GLN A 79 -2.91 -3.48 11.79
C GLN A 79 -3.70 -4.69 12.29
N ASP A 80 -4.06 -5.62 11.39
CA ASP A 80 -4.80 -6.84 11.72
C ASP A 80 -3.99 -7.78 12.61
N LYS A 81 -2.79 -8.20 12.16
CA LYS A 81 -1.95 -9.17 12.88
C LYS A 81 -1.39 -8.62 14.19
N LEU A 82 -0.99 -7.34 14.18
CA LEU A 82 -0.41 -6.70 15.34
C LEU A 82 -1.49 -6.07 16.23
N ARG A 83 -2.76 -6.06 15.84
CA ARG A 83 -3.88 -5.42 16.57
C ARG A 83 -3.52 -4.00 17.02
N HIS A 84 -2.78 -3.28 16.16
CA HIS A 84 -2.17 -2.00 16.48
C HIS A 84 -2.81 -0.89 15.66
N LYS A 85 -3.27 0.19 16.32
CA LYS A 85 -3.98 1.32 15.70
C LYS A 85 -5.19 0.93 14.83
N THR A 86 -5.95 -0.08 15.26
CA THR A 86 -7.14 -0.59 14.55
C THR A 86 -8.42 0.21 14.81
N GLN A 87 -8.51 0.95 15.93
CA GLN A 87 -9.72 1.66 16.34
C GLN A 87 -9.52 3.15 16.67
N LYS A 88 -8.28 3.64 16.75
CA LYS A 88 -8.04 5.06 17.05
C LYS A 88 -8.50 5.93 15.88
N GLN A 89 -9.51 6.76 16.10
CA GLN A 89 -9.76 7.93 15.27
C GLN A 89 -8.83 9.07 15.74
N PRO A 90 -8.31 9.92 14.84
CA PRO A 90 -8.59 10.03 13.40
C PRO A 90 -7.77 9.08 12.49
N PHE A 91 -6.84 8.31 13.05
CA PHE A 91 -5.90 7.48 12.29
C PHE A 91 -6.59 6.52 11.30
N ARG A 92 -7.67 5.84 11.73
CA ARG A 92 -8.41 4.91 10.87
C ARG A 92 -9.06 5.63 9.68
N ALA A 93 -9.66 6.81 9.88
CA ALA A 93 -10.27 7.56 8.78
C ALA A 93 -9.23 8.02 7.75
N ILE A 94 -8.11 8.58 8.21
CA ILE A 94 -7.01 9.01 7.32
C ILE A 94 -6.45 7.80 6.58
N TYR A 95 -6.28 6.67 7.26
CA TYR A 95 -5.84 5.43 6.62
C TYR A 95 -6.77 4.99 5.48
N TRP A 96 -8.08 4.95 5.69
CA TRP A 96 -9.02 4.58 4.62
C TRP A 96 -9.04 5.57 3.46
N LEU A 97 -8.78 6.86 3.71
CA LEU A 97 -8.56 7.83 2.64
C LEU A 97 -7.35 7.43 1.78
N THR A 98 -6.24 7.00 2.38
CA THR A 98 -5.06 6.52 1.63
C THR A 98 -5.36 5.28 0.78
N VAL A 99 -6.21 4.37 1.28
CA VAL A 99 -6.67 3.20 0.53
C VAL A 99 -7.47 3.62 -0.69
N SER A 100 -8.45 4.51 -0.51
CA SER A 100 -9.29 5.02 -1.61
C SER A 100 -8.46 5.70 -2.70
N MET A 101 -7.45 6.49 -2.31
CA MET A 101 -6.53 7.12 -3.27
C MET A 101 -5.74 6.08 -4.07
N ASN A 102 -5.23 5.02 -3.44
CA ASN A 102 -4.50 3.95 -4.12
C ASN A 102 -5.39 3.14 -5.07
N VAL A 103 -6.63 2.85 -4.66
CA VAL A 103 -7.59 2.17 -5.53
C VAL A 103 -7.93 3.05 -6.75
N ALA A 104 -8.18 4.34 -6.54
CA ALA A 104 -8.47 5.28 -7.63
C ALA A 104 -7.28 5.40 -8.60
N ALA A 105 -6.06 5.53 -8.08
CA ALA A 105 -4.85 5.58 -8.90
C ALA A 105 -4.66 4.29 -9.71
N PHE A 106 -4.85 3.12 -9.08
CA PHE A 106 -4.77 1.83 -9.78
C PHE A 106 -5.83 1.71 -10.89
N VAL A 107 -7.09 2.03 -10.62
CA VAL A 107 -8.15 2.04 -11.63
C VAL A 107 -7.82 2.99 -12.78
N TRP A 108 -7.28 4.17 -12.48
CA TRP A 108 -6.82 5.11 -13.50
C TRP A 108 -5.74 4.49 -14.41
N THR A 109 -4.78 3.74 -13.87
CA THR A 109 -3.75 3.06 -14.68
C THR A 109 -4.30 1.99 -15.63
N LEU A 110 -5.53 1.51 -15.41
CA LEU A 110 -6.21 0.58 -16.33
C LEU A 110 -6.86 1.30 -17.53
N THR A 111 -7.07 2.61 -17.46
CA THR A 111 -7.66 3.39 -18.55
C THR A 111 -6.65 3.68 -19.67
N PRO A 112 -7.07 3.90 -20.93
CA PRO A 112 -6.15 4.21 -22.02
C PRO A 112 -5.28 5.44 -21.77
N SER A 113 -5.85 6.49 -21.16
CA SER A 113 -5.12 7.71 -20.79
C SER A 113 -4.10 7.45 -19.68
N GLY A 114 -4.46 6.65 -18.68
CA GLY A 114 -3.55 6.23 -17.62
C GLY A 114 -2.40 5.39 -18.15
N GLN A 115 -2.68 4.40 -19.00
CA GLN A 115 -1.64 3.58 -19.62
C GLN A 115 -0.65 4.42 -20.45
N ALA A 116 -1.15 5.38 -21.23
CA ALA A 116 -0.30 6.25 -22.04
C ALA A 116 0.61 7.14 -21.18
N LEU A 117 0.06 7.79 -20.14
CA LEU A 117 0.82 8.70 -19.29
C LEU A 117 1.76 7.95 -18.33
N PHE A 118 1.23 6.96 -17.62
CA PHE A 118 2.01 6.17 -16.67
C PHE A 118 3.07 5.33 -17.36
N GLY A 119 2.76 4.73 -18.52
CA GLY A 119 3.72 3.98 -19.32
C GLY A 119 4.89 4.84 -19.79
N ARG A 120 4.61 6.05 -20.31
CA ARG A 120 5.65 7.01 -20.71
C ARG A 120 6.53 7.41 -19.53
N TRP A 121 5.91 7.85 -18.44
CA TRP A 121 6.61 8.24 -17.22
C TRP A 121 7.49 7.11 -16.67
N LEU A 122 6.97 5.88 -16.65
CA LEU A 122 7.72 4.70 -16.20
C LEU A 122 8.91 4.42 -17.12
N SER A 123 8.73 4.53 -18.45
CA SER A 123 9.80 4.32 -19.41
C SER A 123 10.91 5.37 -19.32
N GLU A 124 10.55 6.63 -19.05
CA GLU A 124 11.53 7.70 -18.80
C GLU A 124 12.35 7.39 -17.55
N ILE A 125 11.70 7.08 -16.43
CA ILE A 125 12.40 6.75 -15.18
C ILE A 125 13.34 5.56 -15.34
N ILE A 126 12.87 4.48 -15.96
CA ILE A 126 13.70 3.30 -16.18
C ILE A 126 14.83 3.61 -17.17
N GLY A 127 14.59 4.47 -18.17
CA GLY A 127 15.62 4.89 -19.11
C GLY A 127 16.71 5.78 -18.51
N TYR A 128 16.46 6.42 -17.37
CA TYR A 128 17.47 7.19 -16.62
C TYR A 128 18.27 6.36 -15.61
N LEU A 129 17.85 5.12 -15.31
CA LEU A 129 18.51 4.19 -14.38
C LEU A 129 19.45 3.24 -15.12
#